data_AF-A0A2V8BUD6-F1
#
_entry.id   AF-A0A2V8BUD6-F1
#
_cell.length_a   1.000
_cell.length_b   1.000
_cell.length_c   1.000
_cell.angle_alpha   90.00
_cell.angle_beta   90.00
_cell.angle_gamma   90.00
#
_symmetry.space_group_name_H-M   'P 1'
#
loop_
_entity.id
_entity.type
_entity.pdbx_description
1 polymer ?
#
loop_
_entity_poly.entity_id
_entity_poly.type
_entity_poly.pdbx_seq_one_letter_code
_entity_poly.pdbx_strand_id
1 'polypeptide(L)'
;FEATRYARGHKALYTLEINGEHASARWDLHDLHRLQWFDHRDEGTLRGWRSVHITDGDHPYMKHWWVPGLQIGYEHTFIHQFADFLDAVAQGRSAAPTFRDALATDYVTDAVLKSAKSGRWESVAVTQQAGAV
;
A
#
# COMPACT_ATOMS: atom_id res chain seq x y z
N PHE A 1 9.91 -9.17 2.92
CA PHE A 1 9.05 -8.51 3.93
C PHE A 1 9.05 -9.34 5.20
N GLU A 2 8.62 -8.77 6.32
CA GLU A 2 8.44 -9.50 7.58
C GLU A 2 6.95 -9.64 7.88
N ALA A 3 6.52 -10.83 8.33
CA ALA A 3 5.17 -11.07 8.81
C ALA A 3 5.24 -12.02 10.01
N THR A 4 4.59 -11.64 11.11
CA THR A 4 4.60 -12.43 12.33
C THR A 4 3.31 -12.26 13.12
N ARG A 5 2.86 -13.34 13.74
CA ARG A 5 1.76 -13.34 14.73
C ARG A 5 2.27 -13.31 16.17
N TYR A 6 3.59 -13.22 16.36
CA TYR A 6 4.26 -13.35 17.67
C TYR A 6 4.99 -12.08 18.13
N ALA A 7 4.88 -10.97 17.39
CA ALA A 7 5.43 -9.69 17.82
C ALA A 7 4.59 -9.10 18.98
N ARG A 8 4.88 -9.56 20.20
CA ARG A 8 4.14 -9.19 21.42
C ARG A 8 4.06 -7.67 21.58
N GLY A 9 2.85 -7.17 21.82
CA GLY A 9 2.57 -5.74 21.99
C GLY A 9 1.95 -5.11 20.74
N HIS A 10 2.36 -5.54 19.54
CA HIS A 10 1.74 -5.09 18.31
C HIS A 10 0.36 -5.73 18.14
N LYS A 11 -0.63 -4.90 17.78
CA LYS A 11 -2.00 -5.34 17.44
C LYS A 11 -2.06 -5.62 15.94
N ALA A 12 -2.56 -4.68 15.15
CA ALA A 12 -2.54 -4.75 13.69
C ALA A 12 -1.42 -3.87 13.10
N LEU A 13 -0.18 -4.04 13.58
CA LEU A 13 0.93 -3.26 13.03
C LEU A 13 1.13 -3.68 11.57
N TYR A 14 0.95 -2.75 10.66
CA TYR A 14 1.25 -2.94 9.25
C TYR A 14 1.96 -1.69 8.75
N THR A 15 3.24 -1.85 8.46
CA THR A 15 4.09 -0.77 8.00
C THR A 15 4.57 -1.01 6.57
N LEU A 16 4.82 0.07 5.87
CA LEU A 16 5.47 0.09 4.56
C LEU A 16 6.47 1.23 4.55
N GLU A 17 7.69 0.96 4.09
CA GLU A 17 8.71 1.98 3.87
C GLU A 17 9.37 1.76 2.51
N ILE A 18 9.55 2.85 1.77
CA ILE A 18 10.22 2.89 0.47
C ILE A 18 11.28 3.99 0.53
N ASN A 19 12.51 3.66 0.15
CA ASN A 19 13.64 4.57 0.11
C ASN A 19 14.18 4.62 -1.33
N GLY A 20 14.08 5.79 -1.96
CA GLY A 20 14.64 6.06 -3.29
C GLY A 20 15.79 7.06 -3.21
N GLU A 21 16.40 7.33 -4.37
CA GLU A 21 17.50 8.29 -4.49
C GLU A 21 17.13 9.71 -4.03
N HIS A 22 15.91 10.16 -4.34
CA HIS A 22 15.47 11.53 -4.07
C HIS A 22 14.56 11.67 -2.86
N ALA A 23 13.85 10.61 -2.48
CA ALA A 23 12.82 10.68 -1.47
C ALA A 23 12.62 9.36 -0.76
N SER A 24 12.09 9.44 0.44
CA SER A 24 11.64 8.30 1.22
C SER A 24 10.23 8.52 1.71
N ALA A 25 9.46 7.44 1.81
CA ALA A 25 8.12 7.45 2.35
C ALA A 25 7.95 6.27 3.31
N ARG A 26 7.28 6.50 4.44
CA ARG A 26 6.83 5.41 5.32
C ARG A 26 5.44 5.66 5.87
N TRP A 27 4.76 4.56 6.15
CA TRP A 27 3.39 4.57 6.65
C TRP A 27 3.19 3.44 7.67
N ASP A 28 2.29 3.66 8.62
CA ASP A 28 1.92 2.73 9.69
C ASP A 28 0.39 2.75 9.85
N LEU A 29 -0.24 1.57 9.75
CA LEU A 29 -1.67 1.40 9.97
C LEU A 29 -2.16 1.89 11.34
N HIS A 30 -1.32 1.86 12.39
CA HIS A 30 -1.70 2.39 13.71
C HIS A 30 -1.92 3.90 13.70
N ASP A 31 -1.35 4.62 12.74
CA ASP A 31 -1.60 6.04 12.48
C ASP A 31 -2.01 6.25 11.02
N LEU A 32 -3.14 5.63 10.65
CA LEU A 32 -3.67 5.49 9.29
C LEU A 32 -3.59 6.75 8.41
N HIS A 33 -3.74 7.95 8.98
CA HIS A 33 -3.76 9.22 8.22
C HIS A 33 -2.41 9.94 8.18
N ARG A 34 -1.34 9.38 8.77
CA ARG A 34 -0.01 10.00 8.72
C ARG A 34 0.86 9.30 7.69
N LEU A 35 1.08 9.98 6.58
CA LEU A 35 2.16 9.62 5.67
C LEU A 35 3.42 10.39 6.09
N GLN A 36 4.47 9.66 6.43
CA GLN A 36 5.78 10.26 6.67
C GLN A 36 6.49 10.37 5.32
N TRP A 37 6.99 11.56 5.00
CA TRP A 37 7.65 11.85 3.74
C TRP A 37 8.98 12.55 3.98
N PHE A 38 9.98 12.23 3.17
CA PHE A 38 11.28 12.88 3.17
C PHE A 38 11.66 13.20 1.72
N ASP A 39 12.10 14.42 1.46
CA ASP A 39 12.65 14.83 0.16
C ASP A 39 14.09 15.29 0.34
N HIS A 40 15.04 14.62 -0.31
CA HIS A 40 16.46 14.94 -0.24
C HIS A 40 16.80 16.27 -0.92
N ARG A 41 15.89 16.80 -1.76
CA ARG A 41 16.08 18.07 -2.46
C ARG A 41 15.71 19.28 -1.60
N ASP A 42 15.08 19.05 -0.44
CA ASP A 42 14.79 20.10 0.52
C ASP A 42 16.11 20.76 1.00
N GLU A 43 16.05 22.06 1.29
CA GLU A 43 17.18 22.84 1.80
C GLU A 43 17.70 22.25 3.12
N GLY A 44 19.02 22.27 3.33
CA GLY A 44 19.64 21.54 4.45
C GLY A 44 19.10 21.90 5.85
N THR A 45 18.66 23.13 6.07
CA THR A 45 18.08 23.60 7.34
C THR A 45 16.65 23.13 7.58
N LEU A 46 15.92 22.77 6.52
CA LEU A 46 14.53 22.30 6.57
C LEU A 46 14.39 20.82 6.22
N ARG A 47 15.46 20.20 5.72
CA ARG A 47 15.50 18.81 5.28
C ARG A 47 15.26 17.88 6.46
N GLY A 48 14.16 17.15 6.39
CA GLY A 48 13.75 16.21 7.42
C GLY A 48 12.47 15.50 7.04
N TRP A 49 12.08 14.55 7.89
CA TRP A 49 10.81 13.86 7.75
C TRP A 49 9.66 14.80 8.08
N ARG A 50 8.69 14.91 7.18
CA ARG A 50 7.43 15.62 7.38
C ARG A 50 6.31 14.61 7.63
N SER A 51 5.44 14.94 8.60
CA SER A 51 4.26 14.14 8.94
C SER A 51 3.03 14.73 8.25
N VAL A 52 2.68 14.21 7.08
CA VAL A 52 1.55 14.71 6.27
C VAL A 52 0.25 14.10 6.78
N HIS A 53 -0.75 14.93 7.09
CA HIS A 53 -2.09 14.45 7.47
C HIS A 53 -2.94 14.26 6.22
N ILE A 54 -3.26 13.01 5.89
CA ILE A 54 -4.00 12.65 4.67
C ILE A 54 -5.51 12.77 4.91
N THR A 55 -5.99 14.02 5.04
CA THR A 55 -7.43 14.32 5.20
C THR A 55 -7.91 15.53 4.40
N ASP A 56 -7.01 16.26 3.74
CA ASP A 56 -7.44 17.33 2.82
C ASP A 56 -8.28 16.75 1.68
N GLY A 57 -9.26 17.51 1.18
CA GLY A 57 -10.25 17.00 0.24
C GLY A 57 -9.69 16.62 -1.14
N ASP A 58 -8.50 17.10 -1.49
CA ASP A 58 -7.74 16.74 -2.67
C ASP A 58 -7.00 15.39 -2.53
N HIS A 59 -6.84 14.89 -1.30
CA HIS A 59 -6.37 13.53 -1.08
C HIS A 59 -7.39 12.50 -1.59
N PRO A 60 -6.93 11.33 -2.06
CA PRO A 60 -7.80 10.28 -2.55
C PRO A 60 -8.95 9.99 -1.59
N TYR A 61 -10.17 9.93 -2.12
CA TYR A 61 -11.43 9.72 -1.40
C TYR A 61 -11.87 10.79 -0.38
N MET A 62 -10.99 11.67 0.09
CA MET A 62 -11.28 12.47 1.29
C MET A 62 -12.40 13.50 1.08
N LYS A 63 -12.60 14.00 -0.14
CA LYS A 63 -13.76 14.85 -0.50
C LYS A 63 -15.14 14.23 -0.24
N HIS A 64 -15.22 12.91 -0.03
CA HIS A 64 -16.48 12.19 0.19
C HIS A 64 -16.80 11.98 1.68
N TRP A 65 -15.92 12.42 2.58
CA TRP A 65 -16.04 12.17 4.01
C TRP A 65 -16.19 13.48 4.78
N TRP A 66 -15.31 13.69 5.76
CA TRP A 66 -15.40 14.77 6.72
C TRP A 66 -14.51 15.94 6.32
N VAL A 67 -14.66 17.08 7.01
CA VAL A 67 -13.74 18.21 6.87
C VAL A 67 -12.31 17.82 7.29
N PRO A 68 -11.26 18.47 6.73
CA PRO A 68 -9.87 18.12 7.04
C PRO A 68 -9.56 18.11 8.55
N GLY A 69 -8.79 17.13 8.98
CA GLY A 69 -8.46 16.87 10.39
C GLY A 69 -9.34 15.79 11.04
N LEU A 70 -10.50 15.46 10.46
CA LEU A 70 -11.36 14.37 10.93
C LEU A 70 -10.99 13.05 10.24
N GLN A 71 -10.81 12.00 11.05
CA GLN A 71 -10.25 10.73 10.64
C GLN A 71 -11.32 9.70 10.24
N ILE A 72 -10.97 8.81 9.31
CA ILE A 72 -11.74 7.62 8.91
C ILE A 72 -11.03 6.32 9.36
N GLY A 73 -11.77 5.24 9.59
CA GLY A 73 -11.19 3.99 10.08
C GLY A 73 -10.86 2.94 9.01
N TYR A 74 -10.33 1.81 9.46
CA TYR A 74 -10.04 0.61 8.66
C TYR A 74 -11.22 0.17 7.78
N GLU A 75 -12.45 0.33 8.27
CA GLU A 75 -13.69 0.01 7.57
C GLU A 75 -13.88 0.81 6.27
N HIS A 76 -13.34 2.03 6.19
CA HIS A 76 -13.50 2.90 5.03
C HIS A 76 -12.71 2.40 3.83
N THR A 77 -11.59 1.68 4.05
CA THR A 77 -10.85 1.02 2.97
C THR A 77 -11.75 0.08 2.16
N PHE A 78 -12.67 -0.63 2.82
CA PHE A 78 -13.61 -1.53 2.13
C PHE A 78 -14.68 -0.76 1.36
N ILE A 79 -15.13 0.38 1.91
CA ILE A 79 -16.08 1.25 1.21
C ILE A 79 -15.43 1.82 -0.05
N HIS A 80 -14.17 2.25 0.03
CA HIS A 80 -13.39 2.74 -1.11
C HIS A 80 -13.22 1.66 -2.17
N GLN A 81 -12.79 0.45 -1.77
CA GLN A 81 -12.67 -0.68 -2.69
C GLN A 81 -13.98 -1.03 -3.40
N PHE A 82 -15.10 -1.00 -2.68
CA PHE A 82 -16.40 -1.28 -3.26
C PHE A 82 -16.87 -0.16 -4.22
N ALA A 83 -16.57 1.10 -3.88
CA ALA A 83 -16.85 2.24 -4.76
C ALA A 83 -16.08 2.14 -6.08
N ASP A 84 -14.77 1.85 -6.05
CA ASP A 84 -13.95 1.64 -7.25
C ASP A 84 -14.45 0.46 -8.10
N PHE A 85 -14.86 -0.62 -7.43
CA PHE A 85 -15.41 -1.78 -8.14
C PHE A 85 -16.71 -1.43 -8.90
N LEU A 86 -17.66 -0.77 -8.24
CA LEU A 86 -18.92 -0.37 -8.87
C LEU A 86 -18.70 0.64 -10.00
N ASP A 87 -17.79 1.60 -9.83
CA ASP A 87 -17.42 2.54 -10.89
C ASP A 87 -16.82 1.82 -12.10
N ALA A 88 -15.89 0.89 -11.89
CA ALA A 88 -15.30 0.11 -12.98
C ALA A 88 -16.34 -0.72 -13.72
N VAL A 89 -17.26 -1.38 -13.00
CA VAL A 89 -18.37 -2.14 -13.61
C VAL A 89 -19.27 -1.23 -14.45
N ALA A 90 -19.66 -0.07 -13.91
CA ALA A 90 -20.51 0.90 -14.62
C ALA A 90 -19.85 1.42 -15.91
N GLN A 91 -18.53 1.53 -15.92
CA GLN A 91 -17.76 2.00 -17.07
C GLN A 91 -17.29 0.87 -18.01
N GLY A 92 -17.64 -0.39 -17.72
CA GLY A 92 -17.18 -1.54 -18.52
C GLY A 92 -15.65 -1.75 -18.48
N ARG A 93 -14.98 -1.30 -17.42
CA ARG A 93 -13.54 -1.48 -17.19
C ARG A 93 -13.27 -2.59 -16.18
N SER A 94 -12.06 -3.15 -16.22
CA SER A 94 -11.60 -4.05 -15.16
C SER A 94 -11.26 -3.26 -13.89
N ALA A 95 -11.78 -3.72 -12.74
CA ALA A 95 -11.36 -3.22 -11.44
C ALA A 95 -10.04 -3.87 -11.01
N ALA A 96 -9.11 -3.09 -10.48
CA ALA A 96 -7.89 -3.60 -9.85
C ALA A 96 -8.07 -3.71 -8.33
N PRO A 97 -7.37 -4.63 -7.64
CA PRO A 97 -6.55 -5.70 -8.22
C PRO A 97 -7.42 -6.78 -8.90
N THR A 98 -6.91 -7.31 -10.01
CA THR A 98 -7.50 -8.40 -10.79
C THR A 98 -7.04 -9.77 -10.29
N PHE A 99 -7.64 -10.85 -10.80
CA PHE A 99 -7.14 -12.21 -10.56
C PHE A 99 -5.71 -12.43 -11.07
N ARG A 100 -5.27 -11.67 -12.09
CA ARG A 100 -3.89 -11.73 -12.56
C ARG A 100 -2.91 -11.11 -11.56
N ASP A 101 -3.33 -10.02 -10.91
CA ASP A 101 -2.55 -9.38 -9.85
C ASP A 101 -2.45 -10.28 -8.62
N ALA A 102 -3.55 -10.98 -8.29
CA ALA A 102 -3.57 -12.00 -7.24
C ALA A 102 -2.63 -13.18 -7.56
N LEU A 103 -2.63 -13.68 -8.80
CA LEU A 103 -1.73 -14.76 -9.23
C LEU A 103 -0.25 -14.34 -9.15
N ALA A 104 0.07 -13.11 -9.55
CA ALA A 104 1.44 -12.59 -9.42
C ALA A 104 1.89 -12.53 -7.95
N THR A 105 0.97 -12.13 -7.05
CA THR A 105 1.23 -12.14 -5.60
C THR A 105 1.46 -13.57 -5.09
N ASP A 106 0.65 -14.53 -5.55
CA ASP A 106 0.75 -15.93 -5.14
C ASP A 106 2.09 -16.57 -5.58
N TYR A 107 2.61 -16.21 -6.76
CA TYR A 107 3.96 -16.64 -7.19
C TYR A 107 5.07 -16.16 -6.25
N VAL A 108 4.94 -14.96 -5.67
CA VAL A 108 5.88 -14.49 -4.65
C VAL A 108 5.77 -15.35 -3.38
N THR A 109 4.55 -15.64 -2.93
CA THR A 109 4.32 -16.49 -1.75
C THR A 109 4.85 -17.91 -1.97
N ASP A 110 4.62 -18.52 -3.13
CA ASP A 110 5.15 -19.84 -3.49
C ASP A 110 6.68 -19.86 -3.49
N ALA A 111 7.33 -18.85 -4.08
CA ALA A 111 8.80 -18.73 -4.08
C ALA A 111 9.36 -18.60 -2.65
N VAL A 112 8.71 -17.82 -1.78
CA VAL A 112 9.10 -17.71 -0.36
C VAL A 112 9.00 -19.07 0.35
N LEU A 113 7.92 -19.83 0.12
CA LEU A 113 7.73 -21.15 0.73
C LEU A 113 8.74 -22.17 0.21
N LYS A 114 9.08 -22.14 -1.08
CA LYS A 114 10.14 -22.98 -1.67
C LYS A 114 11.51 -22.63 -1.09
N SER A 115 11.82 -21.34 -0.98
CA SER A 115 13.09 -20.85 -0.44
C SER A 115 13.27 -21.29 1.02
N ALA A 116 12.22 -21.19 1.84
CA ALA A 116 12.23 -21.65 3.22
C ALA A 116 12.51 -23.16 3.36
N LYS A 117 12.01 -23.98 2.42
CA LYS A 117 12.24 -25.43 2.40
C LYS A 117 13.63 -25.81 1.88
N SER A 118 14.11 -25.12 0.85
CA SER A 118 15.35 -25.46 0.15
C SER A 118 16.58 -24.82 0.78
N GLY A 119 16.42 -23.76 1.57
CA GLY A 119 17.51 -22.96 2.11
C GLY A 119 18.26 -22.17 1.04
N ARG A 120 17.66 -21.96 -0.14
CA ARG A 120 18.27 -21.29 -1.29
C ARG A 120 17.35 -20.18 -1.80
N TRP A 121 17.93 -19.27 -2.59
CA TRP A 121 17.15 -18.30 -3.34
C TRP A 121 16.32 -18.99 -4.42
N GLU A 122 15.07 -18.56 -4.57
CA GLU A 122 14.14 -19.05 -5.59
C GLU A 122 13.76 -17.91 -6.53
N SER A 123 13.69 -18.21 -7.84
CA SER A 123 13.18 -17.23 -8.81
C SER A 123 11.66 -17.19 -8.75
N VAL A 124 11.09 -15.99 -8.79
CA VAL A 124 9.63 -15.79 -8.85
C VAL A 124 9.16 -16.00 -10.29
N ALA A 125 8.11 -16.80 -10.47
CA ALA A 125 7.50 -16.98 -11.78
C ALA A 125 6.86 -15.66 -12.28
N VAL A 126 6.99 -15.38 -13.57
CA VAL A 126 6.46 -14.14 -14.17
C VAL A 126 5.10 -14.44 -14.81
N THR A 127 4.08 -13.68 -14.45
CA THR A 127 2.83 -13.67 -15.21
C THR A 127 3.08 -12.97 -16.55
N GLN A 128 2.85 -13.67 -17.67
CA GLN A 128 2.86 -12.99 -18.98
C GLN A 128 1.75 -11.92 -18.97
N GLN A 129 2.08 -10.69 -19.38
CA GLN A 129 1.05 -9.71 -19.70
C GLN A 129 0.29 -10.23 -20.92
N ALA A 130 -1.03 -10.38 -20.80
CA ALA A 130 -1.85 -10.52 -21.98
C ALA A 130 -1.81 -9.16 -22.66
N GLY A 131 -1.42 -9.13 -23.94
CA GLY A 131 -1.55 -7.93 -24.75
C GLY A 131 -2.98 -7.39 -24.60
N ALA A 132 -3.09 -6.07 -24.48
CA ALA A 132 -4.37 -5.39 -24.53
C ALA A 132 -5.14 -5.90 -25.76
N VAL A 133 -6.33 -6.46 -25.51
CA VAL A 133 -7.31 -6.80 -26.56
C VAL A 133 -8.32 -5.66 -26.59
#